data_AF-A0A1H4L923-F1
#
_entry.id   AF-A0A1H4L923-F1
#
_cell.length_a   1.000
_cell.length_b   1.000
_cell.length_c   1.000
_cell.angle_alpha   90.00
_cell.angle_beta   90.00
_cell.angle_gamma   90.00
#
_symmetry.space_group_name_H-M   'P 1'
#
loop_
_entity.id
_entity.type
_entity.pdbx_description
1 polymer ?
#
loop_
_entity_poly.entity_id
_entity_poly.type
_entity_poly.pdbx_seq_one_letter_code
_entity_poly.pdbx_strand_id
1 'polypeptide(L)'
;MSTSMAKKKRLKQAREGKRSPEMQRLSWNGIHPVSRITPTRSELTTRQTNKHKGKWNRNRNHGDDSIFHLGRCSRLSFFALLKEHSSL
;
A
#
# COMPACT_ATOMS: atom_id res chain seq x y z
N MET A 1 -2.16 33.47 17.52
CA MET A 1 -1.59 32.42 18.40
C MET A 1 -0.58 33.03 19.35
N SER A 2 -0.68 32.74 20.65
CA SER A 2 0.32 33.21 21.62
C SER A 2 1.59 32.36 21.54
N THR A 3 2.74 32.98 21.81
CA THR A 3 3.99 32.25 21.94
C THR A 3 3.97 31.41 23.21
N SER A 4 4.40 30.14 23.11
CA SER A 4 4.44 29.25 24.27
C SER A 4 5.36 29.81 25.37
N MET A 5 5.03 29.51 26.63
CA MET A 5 5.82 29.95 27.78
C MET A 5 7.28 29.51 27.69
N ALA A 6 7.53 28.32 27.14
CA ALA A 6 8.88 27.81 26.89
C ALA A 6 9.65 28.65 25.86
N LYS A 7 8.99 29.16 24.80
CA LYS A 7 9.61 30.06 23.82
C LYS A 7 9.95 31.41 24.45
N LYS A 8 9.06 31.95 25.28
CA LYS A 8 9.31 33.21 26.01
C LYS A 8 10.52 33.12 26.95
N LYS A 9 10.64 32.01 27.70
CA LYS A 9 11.79 31.76 28.59
C LYS A 9 13.11 31.69 27.82
N ARG A 10 13.16 30.99 26.68
CA ARG A 10 14.36 30.94 25.82
C ARG A 10 14.77 32.32 25.32
N LEU A 11 13.82 33.13 24.87
CA LEU A 11 14.09 34.50 24.42
C LEU A 11 14.62 35.39 25.55
N LYS A 12 14.09 35.24 26.78
CA LYS A 12 14.61 35.95 27.95
C LYS A 12 16.06 35.57 28.25
N GLN A 13 16.38 34.27 28.26
CA GLN A 13 17.74 33.77 28.50
C GLN A 13 18.73 34.27 27.43
N ALA A 14 18.32 34.32 26.16
CA ALA A 14 19.15 34.87 25.09
C ALA A 14 19.45 36.36 25.28
N ARG A 15 18.47 37.17 25.74
CA ARG A 15 18.69 38.58 26.08
C ARG A 15 19.64 38.78 27.25
N GLU A 16 19.61 37.87 28.22
CA GLU A 16 20.51 37.86 29.38
C GLU A 16 21.94 37.37 29.03
N GLY A 17 22.23 37.05 27.77
CA GLY A 17 23.53 36.54 27.33
C GLY A 17 23.79 35.07 27.67
N LYS A 18 22.76 34.33 28.12
CA LYS A 18 22.89 32.90 28.41
C LYS A 18 22.93 32.08 27.12
N ARG A 19 23.65 30.95 27.17
CA ARG A 19 23.79 30.03 26.04
C ARG A 19 22.42 29.54 25.55
N SER A 20 22.19 29.60 24.24
CA SER A 20 20.95 29.09 23.64
C SER A 20 20.86 27.56 23.75
N PRO A 21 19.76 27.01 24.27
CA PRO A 21 19.58 25.56 24.37
C PRO A 21 19.39 24.90 23.00
N GLU A 22 19.11 25.65 21.93
CA GLU A 22 19.03 25.09 20.58
C GLU A 22 20.38 24.51 20.11
N MET A 23 21.50 25.04 20.61
CA MET A 23 22.82 24.51 20.27
C MET A 23 23.09 23.11 20.85
N GLN A 24 22.38 22.73 21.91
CA GLN A 24 22.49 21.40 22.52
C GLN A 24 21.41 20.44 22.00
N ARG A 25 20.48 20.96 21.19
CA ARG A 25 19.34 20.18 20.74
C ARG A 25 19.79 19.30 19.59
N LEU A 26 19.72 17.99 19.80
CA LEU A 26 19.98 17.02 18.74
C LEU A 26 18.95 17.18 17.62
N SER A 27 19.46 17.07 16.40
CA SER A 27 18.71 17.14 15.17
C SER A 27 18.54 15.72 14.63
N TRP A 28 17.38 15.41 14.06
CA TRP A 28 17.17 14.14 13.38
C TRP A 28 17.89 14.06 12.02
N ASN A 29 18.58 15.13 11.60
CA ASN A 29 19.38 15.20 10.37
C ASN A 29 18.61 14.75 9.12
N GLY A 30 17.33 15.14 9.02
CA GLY A 30 16.45 14.78 7.90
C GLY A 30 15.80 13.39 8.01
N ILE A 31 16.11 12.62 9.04
CA ILE A 31 15.44 11.34 9.32
C ILE A 31 14.06 11.64 9.93
N HIS A 32 12.99 11.21 9.27
CA HIS A 32 11.65 11.21 9.85
C HIS A 32 11.37 9.86 10.52
N PRO A 33 11.49 9.74 11.87
CA PRO A 33 11.38 8.46 12.56
C PRO A 33 10.00 7.81 12.45
N VAL A 34 8.97 8.59 12.09
CA VAL A 34 7.57 8.14 11.98
C VAL A 34 7.20 7.70 10.56
N SER A 35 8.07 7.87 9.57
CA SER A 35 7.70 7.71 8.15
C SER A 35 7.53 6.25 7.69
N ARG A 36 8.01 5.27 8.47
CA ARG A 36 7.94 3.84 8.09
C ARG A 36 6.81 3.13 8.83
N ILE A 37 5.58 3.45 8.47
CA ILE A 37 4.38 2.75 8.98
C ILE A 37 4.01 1.65 7.98
N THR A 38 3.72 0.45 8.51
CA THR A 38 3.19 -0.64 7.69
C THR A 38 1.80 -0.25 7.18
N PRO A 39 1.49 -0.49 5.89
CA PRO A 39 0.20 -0.08 5.34
C PRO A 39 -0.95 -0.80 6.06
N THR A 40 -2.06 -0.09 6.22
CA THR A 40 -3.28 -0.67 6.80
C THR A 40 -3.94 -1.66 5.82
N ARG A 41 -4.82 -2.53 6.33
CA ARG A 41 -5.52 -3.52 5.50
C ARG A 41 -6.32 -2.86 4.36
N SER A 42 -6.96 -1.73 4.63
CA SER A 42 -7.72 -0.96 3.63
C SER A 42 -6.81 -0.37 2.56
N GLU A 43 -5.65 0.16 2.93
CA GLU A 43 -4.66 0.67 1.97
C GLU A 43 -4.14 -0.42 1.03
N LEU A 44 -3.91 -1.63 1.55
CA LEU A 44 -3.48 -2.77 0.76
C LEU A 44 -4.53 -3.19 -0.26
N THR A 45 -5.81 -3.29 0.12
CA THR A 45 -6.88 -3.68 -0.80
C THR A 45 -7.11 -2.61 -1.87
N THR A 46 -7.09 -1.33 -1.51
CA THR A 46 -7.17 -0.22 -2.48
C THR A 46 -5.98 -0.23 -3.44
N ARG A 47 -4.77 -0.47 -2.95
CA ARG A 47 -3.57 -0.56 -3.79
C ARG A 47 -3.66 -1.72 -4.78
N GLN A 48 -4.05 -2.91 -4.32
CA GLN A 48 -4.20 -4.10 -5.18
C GLN A 48 -5.24 -3.88 -6.28
N THR A 49 -6.43 -3.38 -5.90
CA THR A 49 -7.50 -3.13 -6.86
C THR A 49 -7.10 -2.08 -7.90
N ASN A 50 -6.38 -1.02 -7.49
CA ASN A 50 -5.99 0.07 -8.40
C ASN A 50 -4.72 -0.22 -9.21
N LYS A 51 -3.84 -1.13 -8.77
CA LYS A 51 -2.55 -1.44 -9.42
C LYS A 51 -2.70 -1.90 -10.88
N HIS A 52 -3.82 -2.56 -11.22
CA HIS A 52 -4.00 -3.21 -12.53
C HIS A 52 -5.17 -2.67 -13.35
N LYS A 53 -5.87 -1.61 -12.89
CA LYS A 53 -7.04 -1.05 -13.61
C LYS A 53 -6.72 -0.51 -15.01
N GLY A 54 -5.48 -0.05 -15.23
CA GLY A 54 -5.05 0.50 -16.52
C GLY A 54 -4.68 -0.53 -17.59
N LYS A 55 -4.60 -1.83 -17.27
CA LYS A 55 -4.14 -2.85 -18.23
C LYS A 55 -5.26 -3.50 -19.06
N TRP A 56 -6.50 -3.51 -18.57
CA TRP A 56 -7.60 -4.26 -19.21
C TRP A 56 -8.48 -3.44 -20.17
N ASN A 57 -8.40 -2.11 -20.15
CA ASN A 57 -9.21 -1.26 -21.04
C ASN A 57 -8.51 -0.93 -22.37
N ARG A 58 -7.93 -1.92 -23.06
CA ARG A 58 -7.43 -1.71 -24.43
C ARG A 58 -8.47 -1.97 -25.51
N ASN A 59 -9.62 -2.58 -25.21
CA ASN A 59 -10.70 -2.69 -26.18
C ASN A 59 -12.04 -2.93 -25.48
N ARG A 60 -12.79 -1.86 -25.20
CA ARG A 60 -14.21 -1.94 -24.80
C ARG A 60 -15.14 -1.67 -25.99
N ASN A 61 -14.67 -1.99 -27.21
CA ASN A 61 -15.44 -2.05 -28.45
C ASN A 61 -15.44 -3.49 -28.99
N HIS A 62 -15.60 -4.51 -28.13
CA HIS A 62 -15.99 -5.83 -28.60
C HIS A 62 -17.50 -5.92 -28.48
N GLY A 63 -18.18 -5.64 -29.59
CA GLY A 63 -19.58 -5.96 -29.79
C GLY A 63 -19.84 -7.45 -29.61
N ASP A 64 -21.12 -7.74 -29.43
CA ASP A 64 -21.74 -9.06 -29.22
C ASP A 64 -21.58 -10.03 -30.40
N ASP A 65 -20.35 -10.30 -30.86
CA ASP A 65 -20.12 -11.25 -31.95
C ASP A 65 -19.54 -12.58 -31.44
N SER A 66 -20.46 -13.53 -31.39
CA SER A 66 -20.31 -14.98 -31.36
C SER A 66 -19.04 -15.53 -32.03
N ILE A 67 -18.11 -16.08 -31.25
CA ILE A 67 -17.07 -17.00 -31.74
C ILE A 67 -16.83 -18.08 -30.68
N PHE A 68 -17.74 -19.06 -30.53
CA PHE A 68 -17.40 -20.43 -30.10
C PHE A 68 -18.54 -21.39 -30.50
N HIS A 69 -18.89 -21.38 -31.80
CA HIS A 69 -19.41 -22.57 -32.45
C HIS A 69 -18.23 -23.35 -33.03
N LEU A 70 -17.51 -24.12 -32.20
CA LEU A 70 -16.70 -25.25 -32.66
C LEU A 70 -16.18 -26.02 -31.45
N GLY A 71 -16.58 -27.28 -31.34
CA GLY A 71 -15.97 -28.24 -30.43
C GLY A 71 -16.80 -28.60 -29.21
N ARG A 72 -17.84 -29.41 -29.42
CA ARG A 72 -18.27 -30.37 -28.39
C ARG A 72 -17.05 -31.22 -28.00
N CYS A 73 -16.43 -30.99 -26.84
CA CYS A 73 -15.61 -32.01 -26.18
C CYS A 73 -15.46 -31.76 -24.67
N SER A 74 -16.05 -32.69 -23.91
CA SER A 74 -15.71 -33.13 -22.55
C SER A 74 -15.44 -32.05 -21.48
N ARG A 75 -16.40 -31.72 -20.62
CA ARG A 75 -16.86 -32.51 -19.44
C ARG A 75 -15.79 -32.56 -18.34
N LEU A 76 -16.02 -31.73 -17.32
CA LEU A 76 -15.82 -31.99 -15.89
C LEU A 76 -15.10 -33.32 -15.55
N SER A 77 -13.88 -33.24 -15.02
CA SER A 77 -13.41 -34.09 -13.89
C SER A 77 -11.93 -33.83 -13.59
N PHE A 78 -11.64 -32.99 -12.60
CA PHE A 78 -10.28 -32.90 -12.02
C PHE A 78 -10.09 -33.86 -10.83
N PHE A 79 -11.10 -34.66 -10.47
CA PHE A 79 -11.08 -35.54 -9.28
C PHE A 79 -11.84 -36.85 -9.51
N ALA A 80 -11.41 -37.69 -10.45
CA ALA A 80 -12.01 -39.03 -10.60
C ALA A 80 -11.12 -40.06 -11.32
N LEU A 81 -9.80 -40.10 -11.03
CA LEU A 81 -8.94 -41.10 -11.68
C LEU A 81 -7.78 -41.55 -10.77
N LEU A 82 -8.13 -42.06 -9.58
CA LEU A 82 -7.16 -42.71 -8.68
C LEU A 82 -7.79 -43.82 -7.81
N LYS A 83 -8.87 -44.43 -8.30
CA LYS A 83 -9.46 -45.61 -7.70
C LYS A 83 -10.02 -46.46 -8.82
N GLU A 84 -9.72 -47.76 -8.82
CA GLU A 84 -10.19 -48.79 -9.76
C GLU A 84 -9.26 -49.14 -10.94
N HIS A 85 -8.08 -49.64 -10.61
CA HIS A 85 -7.61 -50.93 -11.15
C HIS A 85 -7.32 -51.79 -9.91
N SER A 86 -8.29 -52.52 -9.34
CA SER A 86 -8.78 -53.83 -9.80
C SER A 86 -7.59 -54.77 -10.06
N SER A 87 -7.10 -55.49 -9.04
CA SER A 87 -7.57 -56.85 -8.70
C SER A 87 -7.87 -57.71 -9.93
N LEU A 88 -6.86 -58.45 -10.38
CA LEU A 88 -6.89 -59.88 -10.66
C LEU A 88 -5.44 -60.36 -10.84
#